data_AF-A0A4R0FP60-F1
#
_entry.id   AF-A0A4R0FP60-F1
#
_cell.length_a   1.000
_cell.length_b   1.000
_cell.length_c   1.000
_cell.angle_alpha   90.00
_cell.angle_beta   90.00
_cell.angle_gamma   90.00
#
_symmetry.space_group_name_H-M   'P 1'
#
loop_
_entity.id
_entity.type
_entity.pdbx_description
1 polymer ?
#
loop_
_entity_poly.entity_id
_entity_poly.type
_entity_poly.pdbx_seq_one_letter_code
_entity_poly.pdbx_strand_id
1 'polypeptide(L)' 'MDLLNHVSHRIAALDSGEQWIVSAQKLLISRADFQSLSVFLSRESEKGLFSLSPQGFSATWHDEPVVTIIKH' A
#
# COMPACT_ATOMS: atom_id res chain seq x y z
N MET A 1 -12.27 -1.34 12.51
CA MET A 1 -11.89 -2.76 12.38
C MET A 1 -12.08 -3.16 10.93
N ASP A 2 -11.08 -3.36 10.09
CA ASP A 2 -9.64 -3.15 10.19
C ASP A 2 -9.18 -2.89 8.76
N LEU A 3 -8.99 -1.63 8.39
CA LEU A 3 -8.47 -1.23 7.08
C LEU A 3 -7.17 -2.01 6.76
N LEU A 4 -6.32 -2.17 7.78
CA LEU A 4 -5.09 -2.96 7.69
C LEU A 4 -5.37 -4.43 7.39
N ASN A 5 -6.34 -5.06 8.05
CA ASN A 5 -6.72 -6.44 7.74
C ASN A 5 -7.31 -6.56 6.33
N HIS A 6 -8.12 -5.59 5.89
CA HIS A 6 -8.66 -5.58 4.53
C HIS A 6 -7.53 -5.49 3.51
N VAL A 7 -6.60 -4.56 3.69
CA VAL A 7 -5.44 -4.37 2.81
C VAL A 7 -4.54 -5.60 2.83
N SER A 8 -4.24 -6.16 4.00
CA SER A 8 -3.43 -7.38 4.15
C SER A 8 -4.09 -8.58 3.48
N HIS A 9 -5.40 -8.81 3.68
CA HIS A 9 -6.14 -9.86 2.96
C HIS A 9 -6.14 -9.66 1.46
N ARG A 10 -6.30 -8.42 0.99
CA ARG A 10 -6.29 -8.10 -0.44
C ARG A 10 -4.93 -8.37 -1.06
N ILE A 11 -3.84 -8.05 -0.36
CA ILE A 11 -2.46 -8.39 -0.77
C ILE A 11 -2.26 -9.90 -0.78
N ALA A 12 -2.72 -10.61 0.26
CA ALA A 12 -2.65 -12.06 0.32
C ALA A 12 -3.41 -12.73 -0.83
N ALA A 13 -4.52 -12.13 -1.29
CA ALA A 13 -5.33 -12.58 -2.41
C ALA A 13 -4.79 -12.20 -3.80
N LEU A 14 -3.75 -11.35 -3.90
CA LEU A 14 -3.09 -11.09 -5.19
C LEU A 14 -2.41 -12.36 -5.69
N ASP A 15 -2.31 -12.51 -7.02
CA ASP A 15 -1.47 -13.55 -7.62
C ASP A 15 0.01 -13.14 -7.61
N SER A 16 0.92 -14.12 -7.69
CA SER A 16 2.36 -13.86 -7.81
C SER A 16 2.65 -13.09 -9.10
N GLY A 17 3.35 -11.95 -8.98
CA GLY A 17 3.60 -11.02 -10.07
C GLY A 17 2.50 -9.96 -10.28
N GLU A 18 1.37 -10.05 -9.58
CA GLU A 18 0.30 -9.06 -9.68
C GLU A 18 0.68 -7.76 -8.94
N GLN A 19 0.28 -6.62 -9.53
CA GLN A 19 0.51 -5.30 -8.97
C GLN A 19 -0.81 -4.68 -8.50
N TRP A 20 -0.81 -4.13 -7.29
CA TRP A 20 -1.95 -3.44 -6.73
C TRP A 20 -1.60 -2.01 -6.34
N ILE A 21 -2.29 -1.06 -6.96
CA ILE A 21 -2.14 0.37 -6.70
C ILE A 21 -3.13 0.78 -5.61
N VAL A 22 -2.60 1.19 -4.47
CA VAL A 22 -3.35 1.60 -3.28
C VAL A 22 -3.23 3.11 -3.12
N SER A 23 -4.36 3.81 -3.08
CA SER A 23 -4.41 5.27 -2.86
C SER A 23 -5.32 5.62 -1.69
N ALA A 24 -5.03 6.73 -1.01
CA ALA A 24 -5.86 7.18 0.12
C ALA A 24 -7.31 7.42 -0.28
N GLN A 25 -7.56 7.97 -1.49
CA GLN A 25 -8.91 8.19 -1.99
C GLN A 25 -9.66 6.88 -2.26
N LYS A 26 -9.00 5.87 -2.86
CA LYS A 26 -9.62 4.55 -3.08
C LYS A 26 -9.96 3.84 -1.78
N LEU A 27 -9.17 4.07 -0.74
CA LEU A 27 -9.41 3.52 0.59
C LEU A 27 -10.31 4.41 1.47
N LEU A 28 -10.72 5.59 0.98
CA LEU A 28 -11.50 6.59 1.72
C LEU A 28 -10.88 6.93 3.08
N ILE A 29 -9.56 7.04 3.14
CA ILE A 29 -8.81 7.31 4.38
C ILE A 29 -8.10 8.66 4.34
N SER A 30 -7.79 9.20 5.51
CA SER A 30 -7.03 10.45 5.59
C SER A 30 -5.57 10.23 5.17
N ARG A 31 -4.89 11.33 4.82
CA ARG A 31 -3.46 11.30 4.50
C ARG A 31 -2.60 10.79 5.67
N ALA A 32 -2.99 11.09 6.91
CA ALA A 32 -2.27 10.61 8.10
C ALA A 32 -2.40 9.10 8.25
N ASP A 33 -3.60 8.56 8.06
CA ASP A 33 -3.86 7.11 8.09
C ASP A 33 -3.11 6.40 6.96
N PHE A 34 -3.05 7.02 5.76
CA PHE A 34 -2.29 6.49 4.64
C PHE A 34 -0.78 6.46 4.91
N GLN A 35 -0.24 7.47 5.59
CA GLN A 35 1.17 7.48 6.00
C GLN A 35 1.47 6.33 6.96
N SER A 36 0.62 6.13 7.98
CA SER A 36 0.74 4.97 8.89
C SER A 36 0.64 3.64 8.15
N LEU A 37 -0.27 3.53 7.17
CA LEU A 37 -0.44 2.35 6.33
C LEU A 37 0.79 2.08 5.46
N SER A 38 1.38 3.13 4.88
CA SER A 38 2.61 3.03 4.09
C SER A 38 3.77 2.52 4.92
N VAL A 39 3.96 3.05 6.13
CA VAL A 39 4.99 2.57 7.07
C VAL A 39 4.77 1.11 7.46
N PHE A 40 3.52 0.73 7.72
CA PHE A 40 3.17 -0.66 8.02
C PHE A 40 3.49 -1.59 6.85
N LEU A 41 3.06 -1.24 5.64
CA LEU A 41 3.34 -2.01 4.42
C LEU A 41 4.83 -2.13 4.13
N SER A 42 5.61 -1.07 4.38
CA SER A 42 7.07 -1.12 4.22
C SER A 42 7.67 -2.18 5.13
N ARG A 43 7.27 -2.22 6.41
CA ARG A 43 7.73 -3.25 7.35
C ARG A 43 7.27 -4.65 6.98
N GLU A 44 6.04 -4.77 6.51
CA GLU A 44 5.48 -6.06 6.09
C GLU A 44 6.15 -6.59 4.82
N SER A 45 6.58 -5.69 3.91
CA SER A 45 7.35 -6.04 2.71
C SER A 45 8.75 -6.60 3.02
N GLU A 46 9.35 -6.21 4.16
CA GLU A 46 10.62 -6.79 4.63
C GLU A 46 10.51 -8.29 4.94
N LYS A 47 9.29 -8.81 5.12
CA LYS A 47 9.05 -10.26 5.29
C LYS A 47 9.18 -11.04 3.98
N GLY A 48 9.30 -10.37 2.83
CA GLY A 48 9.51 -10.99 1.53
C GLY A 48 8.26 -11.53 0.84
N LEU A 49 7.05 -11.27 1.38
CA LEU A 49 5.79 -11.69 0.76
C LEU A 49 5.38 -10.82 -0.44
N PHE A 50 5.84 -9.57 -0.45
CA PHE A 50 5.59 -8.59 -1.50
C PHE A 50 6.65 -7.50 -1.41
N SER A 51 6.73 -6.65 -2.43
CA SER A 51 7.57 -5.45 -2.44
C SER A 51 6.74 -4.21 -2.74
N LEU A 52 7.19 -3.07 -2.22
CA LEU A 52 6.61 -1.78 -2.55
C LEU A 52 7.43 -1.13 -3.66
N SER A 53 6.76 -0.69 -4.72
CA SER A 53 7.40 0.10 -5.77
C SER A 53 7.43 1.57 -5.35
N PRO A 54 8.61 2.22 -5.34
CA PRO A 54 8.75 3.61 -4.93
C PRO A 54 8.12 4.61 -5.91
N GLN A 55 7.65 4.16 -7.08
CA GLN A 55 7.06 5.00 -8.12
C GLN A 55 5.76 5.71 -7.70
N GLY A 56 5.18 5.37 -6.53
CA GLY A 56 3.94 5.97 -6.02
C GLY A 56 4.11 7.05 -4.95
N PHE A 57 5.29 7.19 -4.33
CA PHE A 57 5.53 8.24 -3.32
C PHE A 57 5.83 9.57 -4.01
N SER A 58 4.83 10.12 -4.70
CA SER A 58 4.94 11.45 -5.27
C SER A 58 5.07 12.46 -4.11
N ALA A 59 6.27 13.02 -3.98
CA ALA A 59 6.66 13.95 -2.91
C ALA A 59 6.11 15.37 -3.12
N THR A 60 5.32 15.60 -4.18
CA THR A 60 4.64 16.86 -4.43
C THR A 60 3.43 16.98 -3.50
N TRP A 61 3.31 18.09 -2.77
CA TRP A 61 2.25 18.28 -1.78
C TRP A 61 0.82 18.22 -2.36
N HIS A 62 0.73 18.27 -3.70
CA HIS A 62 -0.48 18.27 -4.53
C HIS A 62 -0.81 16.88 -5.11
N ASP A 63 0.11 15.92 -5.04
CA ASP A 63 -0.16 14.58 -5.53
C ASP A 63 -0.86 13.74 -4.47
N GLU A 64 -1.73 12.87 -4.97
CA GLU A 64 -2.40 11.89 -4.15
C GLU A 64 -1.37 10.91 -3.55
N PRO A 65 -1.49 10.57 -2.26
CA PRO A 65 -0.62 9.58 -1.68
C PRO A 65 -1.02 8.19 -2.23
N VAL A 66 -0.10 7.60 -2.99
CA VAL A 66 -0.26 6.31 -3.67
C VAL A 66 0.89 5.38 -3.30
N VAL A 67 0.63 4.08 -3.19
CA VAL A 67 1.65 3.05 -3.04
C VAL A 67 1.31 1.89 -3.95
N THR A 68 2.30 1.39 -4.67
CA THR A 68 2.14 0.23 -5.54
C THR A 68 2.75 -0.98 -4.86
N ILE A 69 1.94 -2.02 -4.67
CA ILE A 69 2.32 -3.28 -4.04
C ILE A 69 2.50 -4.32 -5.14
N ILE A 70 3.60 -5.06 -5.12
CA ILE A 70 3.92 -6.11 -6.08
C ILE A 70 4.12 -7.41 -5.30
N LYS A 71 3.28 -8.42 -5.54
CA LYS A 71 3.43 -9.71 -4.85
C LYS A 71 4.46 -10.59 -5.55
N HIS A 72 5.24 -11.33 -4.76
CA HIS A 72 6.19 -12.34 -5.25
C HIS A 72 5.62 -13.75 -5.12
#